data_AF-A0AAU2BWW6-F1
#
_entry.id   AF-A0AAU2BWW6-F1
#
_cell.length_a   1.000
_cell.length_b   1.000
_cell.length_c   1.000
_cell.angle_alpha   90.00
_cell.angle_beta   90.00
_cell.angle_gamma   90.00
#
_symmetry.space_group_name_H-M   'P 1'
#
loop_
_entity.id
_entity.type
_entity.pdbx_description
1 polymer ?
#
loop_
_entity_poly.entity_id
_entity_poly.type
_entity_poly.pdbx_seq_one_letter_code
_entity_poly.pdbx_strand_id
1 'polypeptide(L)'
;MELETVRHPAEFARVARRAAAAGKPIVALKIGASKLASRTAQAHTGALVGDDHVVDAAFRRLGIIRVHSLEELILTAGLLARTGPLPGPRIGVVTPSGGACEIIADRAEQEGLEIPAFAPATTAQLKESVPEFATVQNPLDVTGYVLVDRTLLARALKAVAADPVGRLVGRLAHGRWLPMPVPWCVAGAQIVSSTTTGFQPTCHSEPEGVRT
;
A
#
# COMPACT_ATOMS: atom_id res chain seq x y z
N MET A 1 -2.77 -6.37 12.75
CA MET A 1 -2.56 -6.82 14.14
C MET A 1 -2.00 -5.66 14.92
N GLU A 2 -2.56 -5.38 16.09
CA GLU A 2 -1.89 -4.54 17.09
C GLU A 2 -1.01 -5.46 17.95
N LEU A 3 0.25 -5.08 18.16
CA LEU A 3 1.25 -5.90 18.86
C LEU A 3 1.90 -5.12 19.98
N GLU A 4 1.76 -5.61 21.20
CA GLU A 4 2.44 -5.07 22.39
C GLU A 4 3.71 -5.87 22.73
N THR A 5 3.57 -7.19 22.85
CA THR A 5 4.64 -8.11 23.27
C THR A 5 4.58 -9.43 22.50
N VAL A 6 5.74 -10.02 22.20
CA VAL A 6 5.88 -11.36 21.63
C VAL A 6 6.40 -12.33 22.69
N ARG A 7 5.52 -13.14 23.28
CA ARG A 7 5.89 -14.09 24.35
C ARG A 7 6.65 -15.32 23.85
N HIS A 8 6.39 -15.74 22.61
CA HIS A 8 7.02 -16.90 21.97
C HIS A 8 7.65 -16.51 20.62
N PRO A 9 8.85 -15.89 20.61
CA PRO A 9 9.46 -15.34 19.39
C PRO A 9 9.72 -16.38 18.30
N ALA A 10 10.16 -17.59 18.66
CA ALA A 10 10.41 -18.66 17.70
C ALA A 10 9.14 -19.11 16.97
N GLU A 11 8.05 -19.28 17.72
CA GLU A 11 6.73 -19.64 17.16
C GLU A 11 6.15 -18.50 16.32
N PHE A 12 6.27 -17.26 16.79
CA PHE A 12 5.87 -16.08 16.02
C PHE A 12 6.57 -16.03 14.66
N ALA A 13 7.90 -16.20 14.66
CA ALA A 13 8.69 -16.22 13.44
C ALA A 13 8.32 -17.39 12.51
N ARG A 14 8.04 -18.58 13.07
CA ARG A 14 7.61 -19.76 12.32
C ARG A 14 6.26 -19.52 11.64
N VAL A 15 5.28 -18.97 12.36
CA VAL A 15 3.95 -18.67 11.82
C VAL A 15 4.01 -17.54 10.78
N ALA A 16 4.81 -16.50 11.02
CA ALA A 16 4.99 -15.41 10.07
C ALA A 16 5.57 -15.90 8.73
N ARG A 17 6.60 -16.75 8.76
CA ARG A 17 7.15 -17.38 7.54
C ARG A 17 6.11 -18.24 6.82
N ARG A 18 5.30 -19.00 7.56
CA ARG A 18 4.22 -19.81 6.98
C ARG A 18 3.15 -18.94 6.32
N ALA A 19 2.82 -17.80 6.92
CA ALA A 19 1.88 -16.84 6.32
C ALA A 19 2.44 -16.25 5.02
N ALA A 20 3.71 -15.81 5.04
CA ALA A 20 4.40 -15.31 3.85
C ALA A 20 4.44 -16.34 2.72
N ALA A 21 4.81 -17.59 3.02
CA ALA A 21 4.82 -18.69 2.05
C ALA A 21 3.42 -19.01 1.49
N ALA A 22 2.36 -18.73 2.25
CA ALA A 22 0.98 -18.85 1.82
C ALA A 22 0.43 -17.60 1.10
N GLY A 23 1.29 -16.60 0.81
CA GLY A 23 0.88 -15.33 0.18
C GLY A 23 -0.02 -14.46 1.06
N LYS A 24 -0.01 -14.67 2.39
CA LYS A 24 -0.82 -13.93 3.36
C LYS A 24 0.03 -12.87 4.04
N PRO A 25 -0.02 -11.59 3.60
CA PRO A 25 0.77 -10.54 4.22
C PRO A 25 0.31 -10.27 5.66
N ILE A 26 1.26 -9.95 6.53
CA ILE A 26 0.99 -9.55 7.91
C ILE A 26 1.26 -8.06 8.04
N VAL A 27 0.25 -7.31 8.47
CA VAL A 27 0.38 -5.88 8.83
C VAL A 27 0.33 -5.75 10.35
N ALA A 28 1.33 -5.08 10.93
CA ALA A 28 1.50 -4.95 12.36
C ALA A 28 1.70 -3.50 12.81
N LEU A 29 0.88 -3.06 13.77
CA LEU A 29 1.09 -1.84 14.54
C LEU A 29 1.78 -2.22 15.84
N LYS A 30 3.06 -1.85 16.02
CA LYS A 30 3.78 -2.06 17.28
C LYS A 30 3.49 -0.90 18.23
N ILE A 31 2.86 -1.20 19.36
CA ILE A 31 2.63 -0.24 20.45
C ILE A 31 3.73 -0.35 21.51
N GLY A 32 3.92 0.68 22.32
CA GLY A 32 4.99 0.69 23.34
C GLY A 32 6.40 0.95 22.79
N ALA A 33 6.52 1.58 21.62
CA ALA A 33 7.82 1.90 21.01
C ALA A 33 8.63 2.95 21.79
N SER A 34 7.96 3.91 22.43
CA SER A 34 8.64 4.95 23.22
C SER A 34 8.96 4.45 24.63
N LYS A 35 10.00 5.03 25.26
CA LYS A 35 10.37 4.72 26.66
C LYS A 35 9.20 4.95 27.62
N LEU A 36 8.41 6.00 27.40
CA LEU A 36 7.22 6.28 28.21
C LEU A 36 6.16 5.20 28.01
N ALA A 37 5.81 4.89 26.78
CA ALA A 37 4.79 3.89 26.48
C ALA A 37 5.21 2.49 26.94
N SER A 38 6.49 2.12 26.81
CA SER A 38 7.05 0.87 27.33
C SER A 38 6.95 0.78 28.86
N ARG A 39 7.29 1.86 29.59
CA ARG A 39 7.11 1.90 31.06
C ARG A 39 5.64 1.83 31.46
N THR A 40 4.77 2.57 30.76
CA THR A 40 3.33 2.53 31.02
C THR A 40 2.78 1.12 30.79
N ALA A 41 3.21 0.46 29.71
CA ALA A 41 2.89 -0.94 29.40
C ALA A 41 3.31 -1.91 30.49
N GLN A 42 4.55 -1.80 30.96
CA GLN A 42 5.04 -2.59 32.09
C GLN A 42 4.22 -2.36 33.36
N ALA A 43 3.84 -1.12 33.65
CA ALA A 43 3.07 -0.79 34.85
C ALA A 43 1.65 -1.36 34.84
N HIS A 44 0.98 -1.44 33.68
CA HIS A 44 -0.42 -1.89 33.61
C HIS A 44 -0.60 -3.37 33.25
N THR A 45 0.31 -3.97 32.47
CA THR A 45 0.22 -5.40 32.10
C THR A 45 1.20 -6.28 32.87
N GLY A 46 2.22 -5.70 33.51
CA GLY A 46 3.34 -6.45 34.08
C GLY A 46 4.25 -7.10 33.03
N ALA A 47 3.97 -6.95 31.73
CA ALA A 47 4.75 -7.55 30.67
C ALA A 47 5.94 -6.67 30.26
N LEU A 48 7.10 -7.29 30.09
CA LEU A 48 8.26 -6.61 29.50
C LEU A 48 7.97 -6.35 28.01
N VAL A 49 7.75 -5.07 27.66
CA VAL A 49 7.67 -4.66 26.26
C VAL A 49 9.02 -4.81 25.61
N GLY A 50 9.08 -5.62 24.55
CA GLY A 50 10.29 -5.82 23.75
C GLY A 50 10.79 -4.52 23.13
N ASP A 51 12.12 -4.40 23.04
CA ASP A 51 12.80 -3.27 22.42
C ASP A 51 12.31 -3.03 20.98
N ASP A 52 12.04 -1.77 20.65
CA ASP A 52 11.42 -1.42 19.38
C ASP A 52 12.32 -1.69 18.17
N HIS A 53 13.64 -1.48 18.32
CA HIS A 53 14.60 -1.75 17.24
C HIS A 53 14.74 -3.26 16.98
N VAL A 54 14.69 -4.07 18.04
CA VAL A 54 14.70 -5.54 17.91
C VAL A 54 13.44 -6.03 17.20
N VAL A 55 12.26 -5.52 17.57
CA VAL A 55 11.00 -5.87 16.91
C VAL A 55 10.98 -5.40 15.46
N ASP A 56 11.47 -4.19 15.18
CA ASP A 56 11.58 -3.66 13.84
C ASP A 56 12.50 -4.49 12.93
N ALA A 57 13.68 -4.88 13.44
CA ALA A 57 14.58 -5.78 12.73
C ALA A 57 13.95 -7.15 12.46
N ALA A 58 13.22 -7.69 13.44
CA ALA A 58 12.49 -8.94 13.28
C ALA A 58 11.37 -8.83 12.23
N PHE A 59 10.60 -7.74 12.23
CA PHE A 59 9.56 -7.48 11.24
C PHE A 59 10.13 -7.42 9.83
N ARG A 60 11.21 -6.65 9.61
CA ARG A 60 11.91 -6.57 8.32
C ARG A 60 12.39 -7.95 7.84
N ARG A 61 13.01 -8.74 8.73
CA ARG A 61 13.48 -10.10 8.39
C ARG A 61 12.34 -11.07 8.07
N LEU A 62 11.17 -10.88 8.66
CA LEU A 62 10.00 -11.75 8.47
C LEU A 62 9.06 -11.29 7.35
N GLY A 63 9.34 -10.15 6.72
CA GLY A 63 8.44 -9.55 5.72
C GLY A 63 7.12 -9.06 6.32
N ILE A 64 7.12 -8.67 7.59
CA ILE A 64 5.95 -8.08 8.25
C ILE A 64 5.92 -6.59 7.94
N ILE A 65 4.78 -6.11 7.45
CA ILE A 65 4.56 -4.70 7.11
C ILE A 65 4.26 -3.95 8.40
N ARG A 66 5.20 -3.12 8.85
CA ARG A 66 5.03 -2.26 10.00
C ARG A 66 4.24 -1.01 9.60
N VAL A 67 3.30 -0.61 10.45
CA VAL A 67 2.55 0.65 10.35
C VAL A 67 2.63 1.42 11.67
N HIS A 68 2.36 2.72 11.62
CA HIS A 68 2.57 3.64 12.76
C HIS A 68 1.28 4.23 13.34
N SER A 69 0.13 3.93 12.72
CA SER A 69 -1.17 4.34 13.22
C SER A 69 -2.22 3.24 13.00
N LEU A 70 -3.32 3.33 13.77
CA LEU A 70 -4.46 2.45 13.57
C LEU A 70 -5.10 2.66 12.20
N GLU A 71 -5.08 3.89 11.71
CA GLU A 71 -5.55 4.25 10.37
C GLU A 71 -4.74 3.55 9.29
N GLU A 72 -3.41 3.66 9.33
CA GLU A 72 -2.53 2.92 8.41
C GLU A 72 -2.75 1.41 8.51
N LEU A 73 -2.97 0.87 9.71
CA LEU A 73 -3.26 -0.54 9.89
C LEU A 73 -4.50 -0.97 9.11
N ILE A 74 -5.60 -0.22 9.26
CA ILE A 74 -6.88 -0.53 8.60
C ILE A 74 -6.76 -0.34 7.08
N LEU A 75 -6.18 0.78 6.64
CA LEU A 75 -6.04 1.09 5.21
C LEU A 75 -5.10 0.10 4.50
N THR A 76 -3.95 -0.21 5.09
CA THR A 76 -2.97 -1.13 4.50
C THR A 76 -3.49 -2.56 4.46
N ALA A 77 -4.12 -3.03 5.55
CA ALA A 77 -4.72 -4.37 5.58
C ALA A 77 -5.89 -4.48 4.58
N GLY A 78 -6.75 -3.46 4.52
CA GLY A 78 -7.86 -3.40 3.56
C GLY A 78 -7.38 -3.37 2.12
N LEU A 79 -6.29 -2.66 1.83
CA LEU A 79 -5.66 -2.63 0.52
C LEU A 79 -5.16 -4.03 0.13
N LEU A 80 -4.32 -4.63 0.97
CA LEU A 80 -3.72 -5.94 0.72
C LEU A 80 -4.75 -7.06 0.62
N ALA A 81 -5.88 -6.96 1.34
CA ALA A 81 -6.98 -7.91 1.22
C ALA A 81 -7.63 -7.89 -0.18
N ARG A 82 -7.61 -6.74 -0.87
CA ARG A 82 -8.19 -6.58 -2.22
C ARG A 82 -7.17 -6.86 -3.32
N THR A 83 -5.92 -6.48 -3.10
CA THR A 83 -4.89 -6.51 -4.15
C THR A 83 -3.94 -7.69 -4.02
N GLY A 84 -3.77 -8.25 -2.82
CA GLY A 84 -2.57 -8.99 -2.47
C GLY A 84 -1.32 -8.09 -2.43
N PRO A 85 -0.13 -8.67 -2.25
CA PRO A 85 1.14 -7.96 -2.34
C PRO A 85 1.31 -7.25 -3.68
N LEU A 86 1.95 -6.07 -3.68
CA LEU A 86 2.32 -5.38 -4.90
C LEU A 86 3.51 -6.10 -5.57
N PRO A 87 3.52 -6.25 -6.91
CA PRO A 87 4.56 -6.99 -7.62
C PRO A 87 5.90 -6.24 -7.76
N GLY A 88 5.95 -4.96 -7.38
CA GLY A 88 7.13 -4.12 -7.48
C GLY A 88 6.85 -2.67 -7.07
N PRO A 89 7.86 -1.78 -7.18
CA PRO A 89 7.79 -0.39 -6.70
C PRO A 89 7.08 0.56 -7.67
N ARG A 90 6.73 0.11 -8.87
CA ARG A 90 6.15 0.95 -9.92
C ARG A 90 4.65 1.13 -9.73
N ILE A 91 4.19 2.37 -9.78
CA ILE A 91 2.78 2.72 -9.64
C ILE A 91 2.31 3.70 -10.72
N GLY A 92 1.08 3.47 -11.20
CA GLY A 92 0.32 4.42 -12.02
C GLY A 92 -0.73 5.12 -11.17
N VAL A 93 -0.83 6.44 -11.23
CA VAL A 93 -1.71 7.22 -10.35
C VAL A 93 -2.76 7.97 -11.15
N VAL A 94 -4.01 7.90 -10.71
CA VAL A 94 -5.12 8.70 -11.25
C VAL A 94 -5.90 9.34 -10.10
N THR A 95 -6.06 10.65 -10.14
CA THR A 95 -6.75 11.44 -9.12
C THR A 95 -7.42 12.67 -9.77
N PRO A 96 -8.55 13.19 -9.24
CA PRO A 96 -9.16 14.44 -9.72
C PRO A 96 -8.58 15.70 -9.02
N SER A 97 -7.35 15.63 -8.50
CA SER A 97 -6.74 16.69 -7.71
C SER A 97 -5.24 16.77 -7.92
N GLY A 98 -4.77 17.90 -8.47
CA GLY A 98 -3.35 18.20 -8.66
C GLY A 98 -2.55 18.23 -7.36
N GLY A 99 -3.09 18.80 -6.27
CA GLY A 99 -2.40 18.77 -4.97
C GLY A 99 -2.21 17.35 -4.42
N ALA A 100 -3.13 16.42 -4.74
CA ALA A 100 -2.91 15.02 -4.42
C ALA A 100 -1.81 14.39 -5.29
N CYS A 101 -1.62 14.83 -6.53
CA CYS A 101 -0.48 14.40 -7.35
C CYS A 101 0.85 14.79 -6.70
N GLU A 102 0.98 16.02 -6.21
CA GLU A 102 2.18 16.51 -5.53
C GLU A 102 2.48 15.68 -4.26
N ILE A 103 1.48 15.51 -3.39
CA ILE A 103 1.63 14.71 -2.16
C ILE A 103 2.04 13.27 -2.48
N ILE A 104 1.45 12.66 -3.51
CA ILE A 104 1.77 11.29 -3.91
C ILE A 104 3.18 11.21 -4.49
N ALA A 105 3.60 12.20 -5.29
CA ALA A 105 4.96 12.24 -5.85
C ALA A 105 6.02 12.37 -4.74
N ASP A 106 5.84 13.32 -3.81
CA ASP A 106 6.73 13.50 -2.66
C ASP A 106 6.82 12.21 -1.82
N ARG A 107 5.67 11.59 -1.56
CA ARG A 107 5.62 10.36 -0.75
C ARG A 107 6.25 9.18 -1.47
N ALA A 108 6.07 9.07 -2.79
CA ALA A 108 6.68 8.02 -3.59
C ALA A 108 8.20 8.12 -3.55
N GLU A 109 8.76 9.32 -3.67
CA GLU A 109 10.22 9.53 -3.58
C GLU A 109 10.76 9.13 -2.20
N GLN A 110 10.10 9.55 -1.12
CA GLN A 110 10.48 9.19 0.26
C GLN A 110 10.45 7.69 0.53
N GLU A 111 9.52 6.97 -0.10
CA GLU A 111 9.30 5.53 0.11
C GLU A 111 9.98 4.66 -0.96
N GLY A 112 10.73 5.27 -1.89
CA GLY A 112 11.42 4.55 -2.97
C GLY A 112 10.49 3.90 -4.00
N LEU A 113 9.28 4.45 -4.16
CA LEU A 113 8.34 4.06 -5.22
C LEU A 113 8.69 4.77 -6.53
N GLU A 114 8.46 4.08 -7.64
CA GLU A 114 8.70 4.59 -8.98
C GLU A 114 7.38 5.04 -9.62
N ILE A 115 7.32 6.29 -10.11
CA ILE A 115 6.19 6.83 -10.87
C ILE A 115 6.65 7.08 -12.32
N PRO A 116 6.81 6.03 -13.14
CA PRO A 116 7.28 6.18 -14.52
C PRO A 116 6.22 6.85 -15.39
N ALA A 117 6.66 7.50 -16.47
CA ALA A 117 5.76 7.99 -17.50
C ALA A 117 4.92 6.84 -18.10
N PHE A 118 3.68 7.14 -18.45
CA PHE A 118 2.80 6.19 -19.14
C PHE A 118 3.37 5.79 -20.50
N ALA A 119 3.00 4.60 -20.98
CA ALA A 119 3.34 4.16 -22.31
C ALA A 119 2.68 5.08 -23.36
N PRO A 120 3.31 5.29 -24.54
CA PRO A 120 2.76 6.17 -25.58
C PRO A 120 1.32 5.84 -25.99
N ALA A 121 0.95 4.55 -26.02
CA ALA A 121 -0.41 4.10 -26.33
C ALA A 121 -1.43 4.56 -25.28
N THR A 122 -1.09 4.46 -23.99
CA THR A 122 -1.92 4.94 -22.89
C THR A 122 -2.02 6.46 -22.90
N THR A 123 -0.91 7.16 -23.14
CA THR A 123 -0.91 8.62 -23.27
C THR A 123 -1.85 9.07 -24.39
N ALA A 124 -1.84 8.40 -25.55
CA ALA A 124 -2.75 8.71 -26.66
C ALA A 124 -4.22 8.50 -26.26
N GLN A 125 -4.55 7.35 -25.66
CA GLN A 125 -5.90 7.04 -25.20
C GLN A 125 -6.41 8.03 -24.12
N LEU A 126 -5.52 8.44 -23.21
CA LEU A 126 -5.85 9.41 -22.17
C LEU A 126 -6.13 10.79 -22.76
N LYS A 127 -5.35 11.25 -23.76
CA LYS A 127 -5.57 12.53 -24.44
C LYS A 127 -6.92 12.62 -25.14
N GLU A 128 -7.47 11.52 -25.64
CA GLU A 128 -8.82 11.47 -26.20
C GLU A 128 -9.91 11.59 -25.11
N SER A 129 -9.56 11.27 -23.86
CA SER A 129 -10.51 11.14 -22.77
C SER A 129 -10.57 12.38 -21.86
N VAL A 130 -9.42 12.99 -21.58
CA VAL A 130 -9.30 14.15 -20.69
C VAL A 130 -9.52 15.46 -21.46
N PRO A 131 -9.95 16.54 -20.79
CA PRO A 131 -10.04 17.86 -21.42
C PRO A 131 -8.69 18.34 -21.97
N GLU A 132 -8.70 19.14 -23.03
CA GLU A 132 -7.49 19.64 -23.71
C GLU A 132 -6.55 20.42 -22.78
N PHE A 133 -7.08 21.08 -21.76
CA PHE A 133 -6.29 21.82 -20.77
C PHE A 133 -5.63 20.93 -19.70
N ALA A 134 -5.95 19.64 -19.65
CA ALA A 134 -5.38 18.71 -18.68
C ALA A 134 -4.04 18.13 -19.18
N THR A 135 -3.04 18.10 -18.30
CA THR A 135 -1.74 17.50 -18.61
C THR A 135 -1.79 15.99 -18.43
N VAL A 136 -1.58 15.24 -19.51
CA VAL A 136 -1.46 13.77 -19.44
C VAL A 136 -0.04 13.38 -19.03
N GLN A 137 0.12 13.04 -17.76
CA GLN A 137 1.36 12.53 -17.15
C GLN A 137 1.04 11.59 -15.98
N ASN A 138 2.06 10.91 -15.43
CA ASN A 138 1.93 10.15 -14.20
C ASN A 138 2.65 10.92 -13.08
N PRO A 139 1.97 11.33 -11.99
CA PRO A 139 0.55 11.13 -11.67
C PRO A 139 -0.44 11.89 -12.59
N LEU A 140 -1.58 11.27 -12.89
CA LEU A 140 -2.63 11.87 -13.74
C LEU A 140 -3.66 12.63 -12.92
N ASP A 141 -3.76 13.95 -13.16
CA ASP A 141 -4.88 14.78 -12.69
C ASP A 141 -5.99 14.84 -13.73
N VAL A 142 -7.11 14.17 -13.48
CA VAL A 142 -8.32 14.26 -14.34
C VAL A 142 -9.17 15.51 -14.03
N THR A 143 -8.72 16.33 -13.09
CA THR A 143 -9.27 17.63 -12.67
C THR A 143 -10.66 17.53 -12.03
N GLY A 144 -11.21 18.68 -11.64
CA GLY A 144 -12.62 18.80 -11.26
C GLY A 144 -13.61 18.49 -12.39
N TYR A 145 -13.15 18.29 -13.63
CA TYR A 145 -14.01 17.93 -14.76
C TYR A 145 -14.75 16.60 -14.57
N VAL A 146 -14.30 15.74 -13.66
CA VAL A 146 -15.07 14.57 -13.19
C VAL A 146 -16.45 14.92 -12.63
N LEU A 147 -16.70 16.19 -12.27
CA LEU A 147 -18.02 16.68 -11.86
C LEU A 147 -18.97 16.90 -13.05
N VAL A 148 -18.40 17.21 -14.22
CA VAL A 148 -19.11 17.43 -15.49
C VAL A 148 -19.28 16.09 -16.21
N ASP A 149 -18.19 15.34 -16.38
CA ASP A 149 -18.20 13.98 -16.92
C ASP A 149 -17.87 12.96 -15.82
N ARG A 150 -18.93 12.33 -15.30
CA ARG A 150 -18.85 11.29 -14.26
C ARG A 150 -18.15 10.02 -14.72
N THR A 151 -18.00 9.80 -16.02
CA THR A 151 -17.36 8.62 -16.59
C THR A 151 -15.85 8.79 -16.73
N LEU A 152 -15.34 10.04 -16.75
CA LEU A 152 -13.95 10.36 -17.01
C LEU A 152 -12.99 9.57 -16.12
N LEU A 153 -13.26 9.55 -14.81
CA LEU A 153 -12.41 8.87 -13.84
C LEU A 153 -12.36 7.37 -14.10
N ALA A 154 -13.49 6.73 -14.40
CA ALA A 154 -13.53 5.31 -14.73
C ALA A 154 -12.78 4.98 -16.04
N ARG A 155 -12.91 5.83 -17.06
CA ARG A 155 -12.19 5.68 -18.34
C ARG A 155 -10.68 5.83 -18.14
N ALA A 156 -10.25 6.85 -17.40
CA ALA A 156 -8.84 7.09 -17.08
C ALA A 156 -8.24 5.93 -16.24
N LEU A 157 -8.94 5.48 -15.20
CA LEU A 157 -8.54 4.32 -14.40
C LEU A 157 -8.40 3.06 -15.27
N LYS A 158 -9.31 2.83 -16.22
CA LYS A 158 -9.24 1.69 -17.14
C LYS A 158 -8.04 1.78 -18.09
N ALA A 159 -7.76 2.96 -18.64
CA ALA A 159 -6.61 3.17 -19.51
C ALA A 159 -5.29 2.92 -18.75
N VAL A 160 -5.12 3.53 -17.57
CA VAL A 160 -3.89 3.35 -16.77
C VAL A 160 -3.78 1.93 -16.19
N ALA A 161 -4.88 1.25 -15.86
CA ALA A 161 -4.82 -0.14 -15.43
C ALA A 161 -4.32 -1.09 -16.54
N ALA A 162 -4.52 -0.74 -17.81
CA ALA A 162 -4.00 -1.49 -18.95
C ALA A 162 -2.55 -1.14 -19.31
N ASP A 163 -1.99 -0.09 -18.72
CA ASP A 163 -0.62 0.35 -18.97
C ASP A 163 0.40 -0.60 -18.31
N PRO A 164 1.57 -0.84 -18.93
CA PRO A 164 2.68 -1.54 -18.29
C PRO A 164 3.28 -0.85 -17.03
N VAL A 165 2.84 0.35 -16.64
CA VAL A 165 3.27 1.07 -15.42
C VAL A 165 2.78 0.42 -14.11
N GLY A 166 3.22 -0.81 -13.82
CA GLY A 166 3.00 -1.45 -12.50
C GLY A 166 1.53 -1.50 -12.05
N ARG A 167 1.26 -1.58 -10.73
CA ARG A 167 -0.12 -1.60 -10.20
C ARG A 167 -0.65 -0.18 -9.93
N LEU A 168 -1.92 0.05 -10.26
CA LEU A 168 -2.56 1.36 -10.22
C LEU A 168 -3.01 1.79 -8.82
N VAL A 169 -2.70 3.03 -8.41
CA VAL A 169 -3.31 3.71 -7.26
C VAL A 169 -4.33 4.73 -7.74
N GLY A 170 -5.62 4.44 -7.59
CA GLY A 170 -6.69 5.40 -7.88
C GLY A 170 -7.23 6.06 -6.61
N ARG A 171 -7.35 7.39 -6.58
CA ARG A 171 -8.12 8.08 -5.53
C ARG A 171 -9.53 8.36 -6.04
N LEU A 172 -10.54 7.64 -5.55
CA LEU A 172 -11.93 8.02 -5.77
C LEU A 172 -12.33 9.04 -4.69
N ALA A 173 -12.29 10.31 -5.04
CA ALA A 173 -13.06 11.30 -4.30
C ALA A 173 -14.53 11.15 -4.73
N HIS A 174 -15.32 10.27 -4.11
CA HIS A 174 -16.78 10.42 -3.94
C HIS A 174 -17.34 9.42 -2.91
N GLY A 175 -17.86 9.98 -1.81
CA GLY A 175 -18.75 9.32 -0.86
C GLY A 175 -19.50 10.41 -0.10
N ARG A 176 -20.83 10.42 -0.21
CA ARG A 176 -21.74 11.33 0.50
C ARG A 176 -21.50 11.23 2.02
N TRP A 177 -21.10 12.33 2.65
CA TRP A 177 -21.03 12.44 4.11
C TRP A 177 -22.31 13.12 4.62
N LEU A 178 -23.04 12.44 5.51
CA LEU A 178 -23.97 13.08 6.44
C LEU A 178 -23.18 14.00 7.40
N PRO A 179 -23.82 15.04 7.97
CA PRO A 179 -23.10 16.18 8.54
C PRO A 179 -22.51 15.86 9.92
N MET A 180 -21.19 15.96 10.07
CA MET A 180 -20.50 16.18 11.35
C MET A 180 -19.18 16.93 11.12
N PRO A 181 -18.70 17.73 12.09
CA PRO A 181 -17.69 18.76 11.87
C PRO A 181 -16.30 18.27 12.30
N VAL A 182 -15.44 17.88 11.36
CA VAL A 182 -14.00 17.73 11.64
C VAL A 182 -13.15 18.04 10.38
N PRO A 183 -12.03 18.79 10.49
CA PRO A 183 -11.43 19.48 9.34
C PRO A 183 -10.46 18.70 8.45
N TRP A 184 -10.28 17.38 8.59
CA TRP A 184 -9.23 16.66 7.85
C TRP A 184 -9.76 15.33 7.31
N CYS A 185 -10.16 15.33 6.04
CA CYS A 185 -10.61 14.16 5.30
C CYS A 185 -9.42 13.25 4.93
N VAL A 186 -9.36 12.04 5.48
CA VAL A 186 -8.64 10.92 4.86
C VAL A 186 -9.66 9.98 4.24
N ALA A 187 -9.57 9.79 2.91
CA ALA A 187 -10.54 9.02 2.13
C ALA A 187 -9.82 8.02 1.21
N GLY A 188 -10.34 6.79 1.20
CA GLY A 188 -9.70 5.59 0.65
C GLY A 188 -9.27 5.66 -0.81
N ALA A 189 -8.12 5.07 -1.08
CA ALA A 189 -7.65 4.74 -2.43
C ALA A 189 -8.33 3.45 -2.92
N GLN A 190 -8.82 3.45 -4.15
CA GLN A 190 -9.20 2.25 -4.88
C GLN A 190 -8.11 1.89 -5.89
N ILE A 191 -7.41 0.79 -5.64
CA ILE A 191 -6.51 0.15 -6.60
C ILE A 191 -7.32 -0.76 -7.51
N VAL A 192 -7.21 -0.55 -8.83
CA VAL A 192 -7.78 -1.43 -9.85
C VAL A 192 -6.64 -2.34 -10.35
N SER A 193 -6.78 -3.66 -10.17
CA SER A 193 -5.83 -4.66 -10.68
C SER A 193 -6.25 -5.11 -12.08
N SER A 194 -5.32 -5.16 -13.03
CA SER A 194 -5.54 -5.68 -14.39
C SER A 194 -5.14 -7.14 -14.59
N THR A 195 -4.66 -7.84 -13.56
CA THR A 195 -4.19 -9.23 -13.72
C THR A 195 -4.67 -10.14 -12.59
N THR A 196 -5.63 -10.99 -12.93
CA THR A 196 -5.88 -12.28 -12.27
C THR A 196 -5.00 -13.31 -12.97
N THR A 197 -3.73 -13.42 -12.59
CA THR A 197 -2.90 -14.56 -13.02
C THR A 197 -2.05 -15.03 -11.86
N GLY A 198 -2.20 -16.31 -11.54
CA GLY A 198 -1.68 -16.96 -10.35
C GLY A 198 -0.18 -16.78 -10.16
N PHE A 199 0.19 -16.37 -8.96
CA PHE A 199 1.56 -16.41 -8.47
C PHE A 199 1.92 -17.88 -8.19
N GLN A 200 2.70 -18.50 -9.07
CA GLN A 200 3.44 -19.73 -8.74
C GLN A 200 4.81 -19.31 -8.17
N PRO A 201 5.14 -19.62 -6.91
CA PRO A 201 6.48 -19.41 -6.40
C PRO A 201 7.43 -20.41 -7.07
N THR A 202 8.41 -19.92 -7.81
CA THR A 202 9.54 -20.72 -8.28
C THR A 202 10.40 -21.12 -7.07
N CYS A 203 10.26 -22.37 -6.65
CA CYS A 203 11.15 -22.98 -5.67
C CYS A 203 12.44 -23.36 -6.40
N HIS A 204 13.54 -22.66 -6.14
CA HIS A 204 14.86 -23.14 -6.52
C HIS A 204 15.18 -24.35 -5.64
N SER A 205 15.21 -25.54 -6.25
CA SER A 205 15.79 -26.74 -5.67
C SER A 205 17.31 -26.59 -5.58
N GLU A 206 17.86 -26.62 -4.37
CA GLU A 206 19.29 -26.87 -4.17
C GLU A 206 19.63 -28.31 -4.64
N PRO A 207 20.78 -28.54 -5.28
CA PRO A 207 21.16 -29.87 -5.71
C PRO A 207 21.61 -30.74 -4.52
N GLU A 208 21.05 -31.93 -4.44
CA GLU A 208 21.50 -33.03 -3.59
C GLU A 208 22.93 -33.49 -3.95
N GLY A 209 23.72 -33.86 -2.94
CA GLY A 209 25.00 -34.60 -3.05
C GLY A 209 26.21 -33.73 -2.69
N VAL A 210 27.08 -34.08 -1.74
CA VAL A 210 27.78 -35.37 -1.61
C VAL A 210 28.15 -35.61 -0.14
N ARG A 211 27.93 -36.84 0.34
CA ARG A 211 28.61 -37.40 1.52
C ARG A 211 30.00 -37.90 1.12
N THR A 212 31.01 -37.51 1.88
CA THR A 212 32.08 -38.39 2.43
C THR A 212 32.66 -37.68 3.64
#